data_AF-A0A127A455-F1
#
_entry.id   AF-A0A127A455-F1
#
_cell.length_a   1.000
_cell.length_b   1.000
_cell.length_c   1.000
_cell.angle_alpha   90.00
_cell.angle_beta   90.00
_cell.angle_gamma   90.00
#
_symmetry.space_group_name_H-M   'P 1'
#
loop_
_entity.id
_entity.type
_entity.pdbx_description
1 polymer ?
#
loop_
_entity_poly.entity_id
_entity_poly.type
_entity_poly.pdbx_seq_one_letter_code
_entity_poly.pdbx_strand_id
1 'polypeptide(L)'
;MKRVPALAHYRTRTAEAALHAHPSSHIPTVPPRPATEEELAGRWNRLHATLVRAGLEEEQAWTEVARIAAGELWSEAAGQLREHRAAAQREDARAFALALQSVRGVLQPLTLRPGDLPAARTAVTKARLRLQHNGELLQRLQRPHPAFERTGQAFAALEAFLAPGSRPSGAGAAAFDGDPRPRPRRGHISRSGPRS
;
A
#
# COMPACT_ATOMS: atom_id res chain seq x y z
N MET A 1 46.14 11.21 -42.08
CA MET A 1 45.24 11.84 -41.09
C MET A 1 43.81 11.83 -41.60
N LYS A 2 42.89 11.13 -40.93
CA LYS A 2 41.57 11.61 -40.43
C LYS A 2 40.71 10.39 -40.06
N ARG A 3 40.23 10.40 -38.80
CA ARG A 3 39.44 9.37 -38.13
C ARG A 3 37.95 9.55 -38.46
N VAL A 4 37.29 8.40 -38.68
CA VAL A 4 35.90 7.96 -38.39
C VAL A 4 34.90 8.99 -37.83
N PRO A 5 33.62 8.92 -38.25
CA PRO A 5 32.54 8.92 -37.27
C PRO A 5 31.42 7.91 -37.58
N ALA A 6 31.60 6.65 -37.20
CA ALA A 6 30.56 5.61 -37.13
C ALA A 6 29.83 5.58 -35.77
N LEU A 7 30.06 6.57 -34.90
CA LEU A 7 29.57 6.58 -33.51
C LEU A 7 28.28 7.39 -33.29
N ALA A 8 27.76 8.09 -34.31
CA ALA A 8 26.56 8.91 -34.17
C ALA A 8 25.25 8.11 -34.29
N HIS A 9 25.22 7.07 -35.14
CA HIS A 9 23.99 6.32 -35.42
C HIS A 9 23.65 5.21 -34.41
N TYR A 10 24.60 4.80 -33.58
CA TYR A 10 24.35 3.77 -32.55
C TYR A 10 23.68 4.34 -31.30
N ARG A 11 23.83 5.63 -31.04
CA ARG A 11 23.34 6.29 -29.82
C ARG A 11 21.85 6.64 -29.84
N THR A 12 21.26 6.81 -31.02
CA THR A 12 19.83 7.16 -31.16
C THR A 12 18.92 5.97 -30.87
N ARG A 13 19.23 4.78 -31.41
CA ARG A 13 18.44 3.56 -31.15
C ARG A 13 18.44 3.13 -29.68
N THR A 14 19.58 3.27 -28.99
CA THR A 14 19.66 2.91 -27.56
C THR A 14 18.95 3.91 -26.66
N ALA A 15 18.94 5.20 -27.02
CA ALA A 15 18.22 6.22 -26.25
C ALA A 15 16.71 6.10 -26.43
N GLU A 16 16.21 5.82 -27.65
CA GLU A 16 14.80 5.53 -27.90
C GLU A 16 14.35 4.24 -27.20
N ALA A 17 15.16 3.17 -27.28
CA ALA A 17 14.88 1.93 -26.56
C ALA A 17 14.88 2.12 -25.03
N ALA A 18 15.78 2.96 -24.49
CA ALA A 18 15.81 3.30 -23.07
C ALA A 18 14.64 4.19 -22.64
N LEU A 19 14.17 5.09 -23.50
CA LEU A 19 12.97 5.90 -23.27
C LEU A 19 11.70 5.04 -23.28
N HIS A 20 11.62 4.02 -24.14
CA HIS A 20 10.49 3.08 -24.18
C HIS A 20 10.56 1.98 -23.10
N ALA A 21 11.76 1.62 -22.64
CA ALA A 21 11.97 0.70 -21.53
C ALA A 21 11.93 1.37 -20.14
N HIS A 22 11.75 2.70 -20.09
CA HIS A 22 11.58 3.39 -18.82
C HIS A 22 10.24 2.99 -18.20
N PRO A 23 10.18 2.60 -16.91
CA PRO A 23 8.94 2.19 -16.25
C PRO A 23 7.84 3.28 -16.28
N SER A 24 8.22 4.53 -16.57
CA SER A 24 7.30 5.67 -16.73
C SER A 24 6.66 5.77 -18.12
N SER A 25 7.11 4.99 -19.11
CA SER A 25 6.59 4.96 -20.48
C SER A 25 5.61 3.81 -20.72
N HIS A 26 5.37 2.99 -19.70
CA HIS A 26 4.38 1.93 -19.77
C HIS A 26 2.98 2.56 -19.71
N ILE A 27 2.34 2.71 -20.86
CA ILE A 27 0.90 2.95 -20.97
C ILE A 27 0.25 1.57 -20.96
N PRO A 28 -0.41 1.14 -19.88
CA PRO A 28 -1.08 -0.15 -19.84
C PRO A 28 -2.11 -0.21 -20.97
N THR A 29 -1.93 -1.15 -21.90
CA THR A 29 -2.81 -1.33 -23.08
C THR A 29 -4.19 -1.86 -22.69
N VAL A 30 -4.32 -2.38 -21.46
CA VAL A 30 -5.56 -2.82 -20.85
C VAL A 30 -5.77 -1.94 -19.62
N PRO A 31 -6.93 -1.26 -19.47
CA PRO A 31 -7.22 -0.55 -18.23
C PRO A 31 -7.12 -1.58 -17.10
N PRO A 32 -6.32 -1.33 -16.05
CA PRO A 32 -6.13 -2.31 -15.00
C PRO A 32 -7.50 -2.71 -14.47
N ARG A 33 -7.78 -4.02 -14.51
CA ARG A 33 -8.96 -4.57 -13.83
C ARG A 33 -8.85 -4.11 -12.37
N PRO A 34 -9.96 -3.65 -11.75
CA PRO A 34 -9.94 -3.36 -10.32
C PRO A 34 -9.41 -4.58 -9.57
N ALA A 35 -8.36 -4.37 -8.77
CA ALA A 35 -7.77 -5.41 -7.95
C ALA A 35 -8.84 -5.97 -7.00
N THR A 36 -8.84 -7.29 -6.79
CA THR A 36 -9.78 -7.89 -5.84
C THR A 36 -9.41 -7.53 -4.41
N GLU A 37 -10.35 -7.68 -3.48
CA GLU A 37 -10.10 -7.45 -2.06
C GLU A 37 -8.97 -8.34 -1.53
N GLU A 38 -8.89 -9.60 -1.96
CA GLU A 38 -7.79 -10.51 -1.58
C GLU A 38 -6.44 -10.07 -2.15
N GLU A 39 -6.42 -9.58 -3.40
CA GLU A 39 -5.19 -9.08 -4.04
C GLU A 39 -4.66 -7.84 -3.30
N LEU A 40 -5.56 -6.91 -2.93
CA LEU A 40 -5.24 -5.74 -2.14
C LEU A 40 -4.71 -6.13 -0.75
N ALA A 41 -5.40 -7.03 -0.05
CA ALA A 41 -4.99 -7.51 1.26
C ALA A 41 -3.62 -8.19 1.22
N GLY A 42 -3.39 -9.10 0.26
CA GLY A 42 -2.11 -9.78 0.08
C GLY A 42 -0.96 -8.82 -0.24
N ARG A 43 -1.21 -7.81 -1.08
CA ARG A 43 -0.23 -6.77 -1.42
C ARG A 43 0.12 -5.91 -0.20
N TRP A 44 -0.88 -5.47 0.55
CA TRP A 44 -0.68 -4.64 1.74
C TRP A 44 0.00 -5.40 2.89
N ASN A 45 -0.31 -6.68 3.08
CA ASN A 45 0.39 -7.52 4.06
C ASN A 45 1.88 -7.70 3.70
N ARG A 46 2.21 -7.88 2.42
CA ARG A 46 3.61 -7.94 1.97
C ARG A 46 4.33 -6.61 2.14
N LEU A 47 3.66 -5.49 1.85
CA LEU A 47 4.22 -4.16 2.07
C LEU A 47 4.47 -3.89 3.56
N HIS A 48 3.49 -4.24 4.41
CA HIS A 48 3.62 -4.16 5.86
C HIS A 48 4.85 -4.92 6.36
N ALA A 49 4.98 -6.20 5.99
CA ALA A 49 6.14 -7.01 6.36
C ALA A 49 7.47 -6.41 5.85
N THR A 50 7.45 -5.76 4.69
CA THR A 50 8.64 -5.08 4.14
C THR A 50 9.02 -3.85 4.99
N LEU A 51 8.04 -3.04 5.40
CA LEU A 51 8.27 -1.86 6.24
C LEU A 51 8.76 -2.23 7.64
N VAL A 52 8.17 -3.27 8.25
CA VAL A 52 8.64 -3.80 9.54
C VAL A 52 10.07 -4.32 9.43
N ARG A 53 10.39 -5.07 8.37
CA ARG A 53 11.77 -5.53 8.10
C ARG A 53 12.75 -4.37 7.85
N ALA A 54 12.27 -3.23 7.37
CA ALA A 54 13.06 -2.02 7.20
C ALA A 54 13.24 -1.23 8.50
N GLY A 55 12.64 -1.68 9.61
CA GLY A 55 12.80 -1.11 10.95
C GLY A 55 11.71 -0.13 11.36
N LEU A 56 10.57 -0.06 10.65
CA LEU A 56 9.41 0.66 11.16
C LEU A 56 8.76 -0.12 12.31
N GLU A 57 8.33 0.60 13.34
CA GLU A 57 7.46 0.06 14.38
C GLU A 57 6.17 -0.47 13.76
N GLU A 58 5.65 -1.57 14.31
CA GLU A 58 4.48 -2.29 13.78
C GLU A 58 3.31 -1.34 13.47
N GLU A 59 2.90 -0.51 14.43
CA GLU A 59 1.77 0.41 14.25
C GLU A 59 2.03 1.50 13.20
N GLN A 60 3.28 1.96 13.12
CA GLN A 60 3.71 2.90 12.08
C GLN A 60 3.68 2.24 10.70
N ALA A 61 4.13 0.99 10.58
CA ALA A 61 4.06 0.24 9.33
C ALA A 61 2.60 0.06 8.86
N TRP A 62 1.67 -0.29 9.76
CA TRP A 62 0.23 -0.39 9.42
C TRP A 62 -0.35 0.92 8.89
N THR A 63 -0.11 2.03 9.60
CA THR A 63 -0.59 3.36 9.17
C THR A 63 0.09 3.85 7.89
N GLU A 64 1.36 3.48 7.67
CA GLU A 64 2.13 3.82 6.48
C GLU A 64 1.64 3.05 5.25
N VAL A 65 1.33 1.75 5.38
CA VAL A 65 0.65 1.00 4.31
C VAL A 65 -0.67 1.65 3.95
N ALA A 66 -1.46 2.05 4.95
CA ALA A 66 -2.72 2.75 4.69
C ALA A 66 -2.52 4.09 3.97
N ARG A 67 -1.44 4.81 4.31
CA ARG A 67 -1.10 6.09 3.66
C ARG A 67 -0.72 5.87 2.19
N ILE A 68 0.11 4.86 1.93
CA ILE A 68 0.52 4.47 0.57
C ILE A 68 -0.71 4.04 -0.24
N ALA A 69 -1.56 3.18 0.31
CA ALA A 69 -2.79 2.72 -0.34
C ALA A 69 -3.74 3.88 -0.68
N ALA A 70 -3.95 4.81 0.25
CA ALA A 70 -4.76 6.01 0.00
C ALA A 70 -4.12 6.92 -1.06
N GLY A 71 -2.78 6.97 -1.14
CA GLY A 71 -2.04 7.72 -2.16
C GLY A 71 -2.18 7.11 -3.55
N GLU A 72 -2.17 5.79 -3.67
CA GLU A 72 -2.46 5.07 -4.92
C GLU A 72 -3.87 5.39 -5.42
N LEU A 73 -4.88 5.27 -4.54
CA LEU A 73 -6.28 5.59 -4.86
C LEU A 73 -6.45 7.05 -5.31
N TRP A 74 -5.78 7.97 -4.63
CA TRP A 74 -5.77 9.38 -5.02
C TRP A 74 -5.19 9.57 -6.43
N SER A 75 -4.07 8.91 -6.72
CA SER A 75 -3.37 9.05 -8.00
C SER A 75 -4.21 8.49 -9.15
N GLU A 76 -4.84 7.33 -8.96
CA GLU A 76 -5.74 6.71 -9.93
C GLU A 76 -6.95 7.61 -10.20
N ALA A 77 -7.68 8.04 -9.15
CA ALA A 77 -8.86 8.87 -9.31
C ALA A 77 -8.53 10.26 -9.90
N ALA A 78 -7.34 10.82 -9.61
CA ALA A 78 -6.87 12.06 -10.20
C ALA A 78 -6.51 11.89 -11.68
N GLY A 79 -5.98 10.74 -12.09
CA GLY A 79 -5.77 10.38 -13.49
C GLY A 79 -7.08 10.36 -14.26
N GLN A 80 -8.05 9.58 -13.77
CA GLN A 80 -9.39 9.48 -14.36
C GLN A 80 -10.09 10.84 -14.42
N LEU A 81 -10.00 11.66 -13.37
CA LEU A 81 -10.57 13.02 -13.39
C LEU A 81 -9.98 13.87 -14.54
N ARG A 82 -8.66 13.81 -14.76
CA ARG A 82 -8.01 14.56 -15.84
C ARG A 82 -8.46 14.08 -17.21
N GLU A 83 -8.55 12.76 -17.40
CA GLU A 83 -9.02 12.12 -18.63
C GLU A 83 -10.47 12.54 -18.95
N HIS A 84 -11.39 12.42 -17.99
CA HIS A 84 -12.79 12.80 -18.20
C HIS A 84 -12.96 14.31 -18.45
N ARG A 85 -12.15 15.16 -17.81
CA ARG A 85 -12.13 16.60 -18.10
C ARG A 85 -11.65 16.89 -19.53
N ALA A 86 -10.58 16.23 -19.98
CA ALA A 86 -10.07 16.36 -21.34
C ALA A 86 -11.09 15.87 -22.38
N ALA A 87 -11.86 14.83 -22.06
CA ALA A 87 -12.93 14.31 -22.89
C ALA A 87 -14.27 15.09 -22.79
N ALA A 88 -14.30 16.21 -22.05
CA ALA A 88 -15.51 17.00 -21.78
C ALA A 88 -16.67 16.24 -21.12
N GLN A 89 -16.39 15.12 -20.46
CA GLN A 89 -17.35 14.28 -19.74
C GLN A 89 -17.59 14.84 -18.33
N ARG A 90 -18.41 15.89 -18.24
CA ARG A 90 -18.62 16.67 -17.01
C ARG A 90 -19.17 15.86 -15.84
N GLU A 91 -20.07 14.93 -16.11
CA GLU A 91 -20.71 14.11 -15.07
C GLU A 91 -19.74 13.11 -14.45
N ASP A 92 -19.01 12.37 -15.30
CA ASP A 92 -17.99 11.42 -14.86
C ASP A 92 -16.85 12.16 -14.11
N ALA A 93 -16.42 13.32 -14.61
CA ALA A 93 -15.45 14.17 -13.93
C ALA A 93 -15.96 14.62 -12.54
N ARG A 94 -17.25 14.93 -12.39
CA ARG A 94 -17.83 15.30 -11.08
C ARG A 94 -17.84 14.12 -10.12
N ALA A 95 -18.16 12.92 -10.60
CA ALA A 95 -18.11 11.70 -9.80
C ALA A 95 -16.70 11.44 -9.26
N PHE A 96 -15.67 11.50 -10.11
CA PHE A 96 -14.28 11.33 -9.68
C PHE A 96 -13.80 12.45 -8.73
N ALA A 97 -14.24 13.70 -8.93
CA ALA A 97 -13.91 14.78 -8.00
C ALA A 97 -14.47 14.53 -6.58
N LEU A 98 -15.69 14.01 -6.48
CA LEU A 98 -16.29 13.64 -5.19
C LEU A 98 -15.58 12.44 -4.55
N ALA A 99 -15.20 11.43 -5.34
CA ALA A 99 -14.40 10.31 -4.85
C ALA A 99 -13.04 10.78 -4.29
N LEU A 100 -12.34 11.68 -5.01
CA LEU A 100 -11.10 12.28 -4.53
C LEU A 100 -11.27 13.04 -3.20
N GLN A 101 -12.36 13.79 -3.05
CA GLN A 101 -12.63 14.48 -1.79
C GLN A 101 -12.80 13.48 -0.63
N SER A 102 -13.35 12.29 -0.87
CA SER A 102 -13.38 11.20 0.10
C SER A 102 -11.97 10.73 0.46
N VAL A 103 -11.12 10.43 -0.53
CA VAL A 103 -9.72 10.00 -0.32
C VAL A 103 -8.87 11.04 0.42
N ARG A 104 -9.04 12.32 0.12
CA ARG A 104 -8.32 13.41 0.82
C ARG A 104 -8.52 13.38 2.34
N GLY A 105 -9.72 13.01 2.79
CA GLY A 105 -10.04 12.91 4.21
C GLY A 105 -9.31 11.77 4.95
N VAL A 106 -8.72 10.83 4.21
CA VAL A 106 -7.88 9.75 4.75
C VAL A 106 -6.41 10.15 4.74
N LEU A 107 -5.93 10.74 3.65
CA LEU A 107 -4.52 11.11 3.49
C LEU A 107 -4.03 12.10 4.55
N GLN A 108 -4.84 13.12 4.87
CA GLN A 108 -4.46 14.14 5.86
C GLN A 108 -4.19 13.55 7.26
N PRO A 109 -5.12 12.81 7.90
CA PRO A 109 -4.87 12.26 9.23
C PRO A 109 -3.75 11.22 9.25
N LEU A 110 -3.60 10.40 8.21
CA LEU A 110 -2.51 9.42 8.11
C LEU A 110 -1.12 10.07 8.00
N THR A 111 -1.04 11.24 7.39
CA THR A 111 0.21 12.00 7.28
C THR A 111 0.56 12.71 8.59
N LEU A 112 -0.44 13.22 9.31
CA LEU A 112 -0.22 14.01 10.53
C LEU A 112 0.04 13.14 11.78
N ARG A 113 -0.43 11.89 11.78
CA ARG A 113 -0.39 11.00 12.96
C ARG A 113 0.06 9.58 12.58
N PRO A 114 1.35 9.41 12.21
CA PRO A 114 1.89 8.07 11.98
C PRO A 114 1.81 7.24 13.27
N GLY A 115 1.40 5.98 13.15
CA GLY A 115 1.21 5.05 14.26
C GLY A 115 -0.15 5.13 14.96
N ASP A 116 -0.95 6.19 14.77
CA ASP A 116 -2.27 6.32 15.40
C ASP A 116 -3.33 5.48 14.66
N LEU A 117 -3.38 4.18 14.99
CA LEU A 117 -4.31 3.24 14.37
C LEU A 117 -5.79 3.55 14.64
N PRO A 118 -6.21 3.96 15.86
CA PRO A 118 -7.57 4.42 16.09
C PRO A 118 -7.98 5.59 15.18
N ALA A 119 -7.09 6.58 15.01
CA ALA A 119 -7.37 7.69 14.11
C ALA A 119 -7.39 7.28 12.63
N ALA A 120 -6.47 6.40 12.21
CA ALA A 120 -6.43 5.85 10.86
C ALA A 120 -7.75 5.15 10.53
N ARG A 121 -8.22 4.24 11.39
CA ARG A 121 -9.51 3.55 11.25
C ARG A 121 -10.66 4.54 11.14
N THR A 122 -10.73 5.49 12.08
CA THR A 122 -11.78 6.51 12.11
C THR A 122 -11.80 7.33 10.81
N ALA A 123 -10.63 7.69 10.29
CA ALA A 123 -10.51 8.44 9.05
C ALA A 123 -11.01 7.64 7.84
N VAL A 124 -10.59 6.37 7.72
CA VAL A 124 -11.02 5.48 6.64
C VAL A 124 -12.53 5.26 6.71
N THR A 125 -13.09 4.98 7.89
CA THR A 125 -14.54 4.79 8.06
C THR A 125 -15.34 6.03 7.71
N LYS A 126 -14.93 7.22 8.16
CA LYS A 126 -15.60 8.46 7.78
C LYS A 126 -15.51 8.73 6.28
N ALA A 127 -14.38 8.42 5.65
CA ALA A 127 -14.22 8.57 4.20
C ALA A 127 -15.10 7.59 3.41
N ARG A 128 -15.22 6.34 3.87
CA ARG A 128 -16.10 5.33 3.26
C ARG A 128 -17.57 5.74 3.37
N LEU A 129 -18.02 6.16 4.55
CA LEU A 129 -19.39 6.65 4.76
C LEU A 129 -19.69 7.88 3.88
N ARG A 130 -18.75 8.83 3.79
CA ARG A 130 -18.90 9.99 2.89
C ARG A 130 -18.99 9.57 1.43
N LEU A 131 -18.17 8.61 1.00
CA LEU A 131 -18.20 8.08 -0.36
C LEU A 131 -19.54 7.39 -0.67
N GLN A 132 -20.04 6.55 0.24
CA GLN A 132 -21.35 5.89 0.12
C GLN A 132 -22.47 6.91 0.01
N HIS A 133 -22.51 7.89 0.93
CA HIS A 133 -23.50 8.95 0.90
C HIS A 133 -23.46 9.75 -0.42
N ASN A 134 -22.27 10.14 -0.87
CA ASN A 134 -22.11 10.85 -2.15
C ASN A 134 -22.54 9.97 -3.34
N GLY A 135 -22.26 8.67 -3.29
CA GLY A 135 -22.66 7.70 -4.31
C GLY A 135 -24.17 7.53 -4.37
N GLU A 136 -24.85 7.40 -3.22
CA GLU A 136 -26.30 7.33 -3.13
C GLU A 136 -26.96 8.62 -3.65
N LEU A 137 -26.43 9.79 -3.28
CA LEU A 137 -26.92 11.06 -3.80
C LEU A 137 -26.76 11.13 -5.33
N LEU A 138 -25.62 10.70 -5.86
CA LEU A 138 -25.40 10.65 -7.30
C LEU A 138 -26.31 9.63 -7.99
N GLN A 139 -26.55 8.46 -7.40
CA GLN A 139 -27.46 7.45 -7.93
C GLN A 139 -28.93 7.92 -7.95
N ARG A 140 -29.31 8.81 -7.02
CA ARG A 140 -30.65 9.43 -7.05
C ARG A 140 -30.77 10.49 -8.14
N LEU A 141 -29.66 11.14 -8.49
CA LEU A 141 -29.61 12.19 -9.51
C LEU A 141 -29.32 11.64 -10.92
N GLN A 142 -28.63 10.51 -11.01
CA GLN A 142 -28.02 9.93 -12.22
C GLN A 142 -27.86 8.40 -12.07
N ARG A 143 -27.22 7.74 -13.05
CA ARG A 143 -26.90 6.31 -12.97
C ARG A 143 -25.79 6.01 -11.94
N PRO A 144 -25.72 4.77 -11.39
CA PRO A 144 -24.57 4.31 -10.62
C PRO A 144 -23.26 4.55 -11.38
N HIS A 145 -22.22 5.02 -10.69
CA HIS A 145 -20.95 5.37 -11.31
C HIS A 145 -19.80 4.51 -10.75
N PRO A 146 -18.98 3.87 -11.61
CA PRO A 146 -17.99 2.87 -11.20
C PRO A 146 -16.90 3.42 -10.27
N ALA A 147 -16.65 4.74 -10.29
CA ALA A 147 -15.74 5.39 -9.35
C ALA A 147 -16.11 5.15 -7.87
N PHE A 148 -17.40 5.11 -7.53
CA PHE A 148 -17.85 4.90 -6.15
C PHE A 148 -17.73 3.44 -5.73
N GLU A 149 -18.00 2.50 -6.64
CA GLU A 149 -17.85 1.07 -6.37
C GLU A 149 -16.38 0.71 -6.13
N ARG A 150 -15.49 1.08 -7.06
CA ARG A 150 -14.05 0.77 -6.94
C ARG A 150 -13.42 1.41 -5.71
N THR A 151 -13.66 2.71 -5.50
CA THR A 151 -13.12 3.42 -4.33
C THR A 151 -13.74 2.88 -3.03
N GLY A 152 -15.00 2.46 -3.07
CA GLY A 152 -15.70 1.86 -1.93
C GLY A 152 -15.13 0.50 -1.55
N GLN A 153 -14.85 -0.36 -2.52
CA GLN A 153 -14.18 -1.65 -2.33
C GLN A 153 -12.78 -1.45 -1.72
N ALA A 154 -12.01 -0.50 -2.25
CA ALA A 154 -10.69 -0.21 -1.71
C ALA A 154 -10.72 0.31 -0.27
N PHE A 155 -11.69 1.16 0.09
CA PHE A 155 -11.88 1.56 1.48
C PHE A 155 -12.35 0.41 2.38
N ALA A 156 -13.25 -0.46 1.91
CA ALA A 156 -13.68 -1.63 2.68
C ALA A 156 -12.49 -2.56 2.97
N ALA A 157 -11.68 -2.85 1.95
CA ALA A 157 -10.45 -3.60 2.11
C ALA A 157 -9.50 -2.92 3.12
N LEU A 158 -9.38 -1.58 3.06
CA LEU A 158 -8.49 -0.84 3.95
C LEU A 158 -9.00 -0.80 5.41
N GLU A 159 -10.31 -0.73 5.61
CA GLU A 159 -10.93 -0.91 6.94
C GLU A 159 -10.62 -2.30 7.50
N ALA A 160 -10.79 -3.34 6.69
CA ALA A 160 -10.50 -4.72 7.07
C ALA A 160 -9.01 -4.88 7.41
N PHE A 161 -8.12 -4.34 6.57
CA PHE A 161 -6.67 -4.36 6.79
C PHE A 161 -6.29 -3.68 8.11
N LEU A 162 -6.91 -2.55 8.44
CA LEU A 162 -6.61 -1.83 9.69
C LEU A 162 -7.27 -2.44 10.93
N ALA A 163 -8.24 -3.34 10.80
CA ALA A 163 -9.02 -3.89 11.92
C ALA A 163 -8.15 -4.55 13.01
N PRO A 164 -8.63 -4.66 14.26
CA PRO A 164 -7.85 -5.30 15.33
C PRO A 164 -7.54 -6.78 15.07
N GLY A 165 -8.45 -7.50 14.40
CA GLY A 165 -8.36 -8.95 14.17
C GLY A 165 -7.64 -9.37 12.87
N SER A 166 -7.26 -8.42 12.03
CA SER A 166 -6.50 -8.67 10.79
C SER A 166 -4.99 -8.65 10.99
N ARG A 167 -4.54 -8.27 12.19
CA ARG A 167 -3.13 -8.37 12.58
C ARG A 167 -2.78 -9.85 12.78
N PRO A 168 -1.76 -10.39 12.11
CA PRO A 168 -1.24 -11.68 12.49
C PRO A 168 -0.79 -11.57 13.95
N SER A 169 -1.46 -12.31 14.84
CA SER A 169 -1.08 -12.37 16.24
C SER A 169 0.41 -12.66 16.33
N GLY A 170 1.18 -11.77 16.97
CA GLY A 170 2.62 -11.88 17.16
C GLY A 170 3.08 -13.10 17.97
N ALA A 171 2.21 -14.09 18.20
CA ALA A 171 2.53 -15.37 18.83
C ALA A 171 3.47 -16.27 17.97
N GLY A 172 3.86 -15.85 16.76
CA GLY A 172 4.82 -16.57 15.91
C GLY A 172 6.26 -16.04 15.94
N ALA A 173 6.54 -14.87 16.54
CA ALA A 173 7.87 -14.25 16.51
C ALA A 173 8.79 -14.64 17.69
N ALA A 174 8.29 -15.46 18.63
CA ALA A 174 9.05 -15.93 19.81
C ALA A 174 9.31 -17.45 19.83
N ALA A 175 9.13 -18.14 18.69
CA ALA A 175 9.45 -19.56 18.56
C ALA A 175 10.49 -19.80 17.45
N PHE A 176 11.61 -19.07 17.52
CA PHE A 176 12.86 -19.61 17.00
C PHE A 176 13.51 -20.37 18.15
N ASP A 177 13.14 -21.65 18.23
CA ASP A 177 13.70 -22.66 19.11
C ASP A 177 15.18 -22.88 18.75
N GLY A 178 16.03 -21.98 19.24
CA GLY A 178 17.45 -22.21 19.33
C GLY A 178 17.70 -23.20 20.43
N ASP A 179 17.58 -24.49 20.10
CA ASP A 179 18.00 -25.66 20.87
C ASP A 179 19.21 -25.34 21.78
N PRO A 180 19.02 -25.13 23.10
CA PRO A 180 20.12 -25.15 24.03
C PRO A 180 20.32 -26.61 24.40
N ARG A 181 21.08 -27.33 23.58
CA ARG A 181 21.59 -28.66 23.91
C ARG A 181 21.97 -28.72 25.40
N PRO A 182 21.46 -29.68 26.18
CA PRO A 182 21.86 -29.82 27.57
C PRO A 182 23.36 -30.14 27.62
N ARG A 183 24.17 -29.19 28.11
CA ARG A 183 25.58 -29.44 28.40
C ARG A 183 25.66 -30.51 29.48
N PRO A 184 26.47 -31.57 29.30
CA PRO A 184 26.68 -32.55 30.36
C PRO A 184 27.37 -31.89 31.56
N ARG A 185 26.80 -32.10 32.75
CA ARG A 185 27.37 -31.73 34.05
C ARG A 185 28.79 -32.28 34.17
N ARG A 186 29.79 -31.41 34.08
CA ARG A 186 31.16 -31.74 34.54
C ARG A 186 31.12 -31.84 36.07
N GLY A 187 31.52 -33.01 36.56
CA GLY A 187 31.53 -33.35 37.98
C GLY A 187 32.38 -32.38 38.81
N HIS A 188 31.80 -31.95 39.92
CA HIS A 188 32.53 -31.42 41.05
C HIS A 188 33.36 -32.55 41.66
N ILE A 189 34.68 -32.47 41.53
CA ILE A 189 35.62 -33.23 42.35
C ILE A 189 35.79 -32.43 43.65
N SER A 190 35.00 -32.78 44.66
CA SER A 190 35.28 -32.36 46.03
C SER A 190 36.47 -33.17 46.54
N ARG A 191 37.65 -32.55 46.60
CA ARG A 191 38.74 -33.01 47.47
C ARG A 191 38.66 -32.22 48.78
N SER A 192 38.12 -32.86 49.81
CA SER A 192 38.28 -32.45 51.20
C SER A 192 38.48 -33.69 52.05
N GLY A 193 39.62 -33.77 52.73
CA GLY A 193 39.88 -34.78 53.74
C GLY A 193 41.37 -34.99 54.02
N PRO A 194 41.91 -34.36 55.08
CA PRO A 194 43.21 -34.70 55.64
C PRO A 194 43.06 -35.84 56.67
N ARG A 195 44.00 -36.79 56.65
CA ARG A 195 44.35 -37.78 57.69
C ARG A 195 45.80 -38.16 57.40
N SER A 196 46.79 -38.16 58.29
CA SER A 196 46.88 -38.02 59.74
C SER A 196 48.23 -37.37 60.07
#